data_AF-A0A2G9T5M9-F1
#
_entry.id   AF-A0A2G9T5M9-F1
#
_cell.length_a   1.000
_cell.length_b   1.000
_cell.length_c   1.000
_cell.angle_alpha   90.00
_cell.angle_beta   90.00
_cell.angle_gamma   90.00
#
_symmetry.space_group_name_H-M   'P 1'
#
loop_
_entity.id
_entity.type
_entity.pdbx_description
1 polymer ?
#
loop_
_entity_poly.entity_id
_entity_poly.type
_entity_poly.pdbx_seq_one_letter_code
_entity_poly.pdbx_strand_id
1 'polypeptide(L)' 'IHGRLVDLCQPSHKRFNLAVTKVLQKHMMSIVCDSEETARDAILYLKRGRDSYESHEIVVGDG' A
#
# COMPACT_ATOMS: atom_id res chain seq x y z
N ILE A 1 5.51 -7.16 -6.92
CA ILE A 1 4.89 -6.58 -5.70
C ILE A 1 5.96 -5.72 -5.04
N HIS A 2 5.78 -4.40 -5.04
CA HIS A 2 6.76 -3.48 -4.46
C HIS A 2 6.62 -3.32 -2.95
N GLY A 3 5.43 -3.62 -2.41
CA GLY A 3 5.16 -3.54 -0.97
C GLY A 3 4.15 -2.46 -0.64
N ARG A 4 4.08 -2.08 0.64
CA ARG A 4 3.14 -1.04 1.11
C ARG A 4 3.70 0.34 0.84
N LEU A 5 2.84 1.31 0.53
CA LEU A 5 3.22 2.70 0.27
C LEU A 5 4.04 3.32 1.40
N VAL A 6 3.77 2.93 2.65
CA VAL A 6 4.54 3.36 3.84
C VAL A 6 6.00 2.88 3.83
N ASP A 7 6.29 1.74 3.21
CA ASP A 7 7.64 1.20 3.11
C ASP A 7 8.46 1.93 2.03
N LEU A 8 7.78 2.30 0.94
CA LEU A 8 8.36 3.05 -0.17
C LEU A 8 8.59 4.54 0.16
N CYS A 9 7.81 5.11 1.09
CA CYS A 9 7.84 6.54 1.37
C CYS A 9 8.40 6.84 2.76
N GLN A 10 9.71 7.04 2.85
CA GLN A 10 10.36 7.54 4.07
C GLN A 10 10.51 9.07 4.03
N PRO A 11 9.91 9.82 4.97
CA PRO A 11 10.04 11.26 5.01
C PRO A 11 11.47 11.66 5.37
N SER A 12 12.12 12.39 4.47
CA SER A 12 13.51 12.83 4.61
C SER A 12 13.75 13.68 5.88
N HIS A 13 12.72 14.40 6.37
CA HIS A 13 12.79 15.18 7.59
C HIS A 13 11.59 14.94 8.52
N LYS A 14 11.86 14.70 9.82
CA LYS A 14 10.84 14.47 10.87
C LYS A 14 9.78 15.56 10.98
N ARG A 15 10.10 16.81 10.62
CA ARG A 15 9.15 17.94 10.65
C ARG A 15 7.96 17.77 9.70
N PHE A 16 8.12 17.00 8.63
CA PHE A 16 7.06 16.73 7.67
C PHE A 16 6.26 15.47 8.00
N ASN A 17 6.70 14.71 9.01
CA ASN A 17 6.10 13.41 9.32
C ASN A 17 4.62 13.55 9.68
N LEU A 18 4.21 14.64 10.33
CA LEU A 18 2.81 14.92 10.64
C LEU A 18 1.98 15.21 9.39
N ALA A 19 2.49 16.02 8.46
CA ALA A 19 1.80 16.37 7.21
C ALA A 19 1.71 15.16 6.27
N VAL A 20 2.82 14.44 6.11
CA VAL A 20 2.92 13.18 5.36
C VAL A 20 1.97 12.15 5.96
N THR A 21 1.93 12.02 7.29
CA THR A 21 0.99 11.10 7.95
C THR A 21 -0.46 11.49 7.70
N LYS A 22 -0.79 12.78 7.77
CA LYS A 22 -2.14 13.29 7.53
C LYS A 22 -2.63 13.02 6.11
N VAL A 23 -1.75 13.16 5.11
CA VAL A 23 -2.07 12.98 3.69
C VAL A 23 -2.09 11.50 3.32
N LEU A 24 -1.07 10.73 3.73
CA LEU A 24 -0.99 9.31 3.42
C LEU A 24 -1.87 8.46 4.34
N GLN A 25 -2.53 9.01 5.38
CA GLN A 25 -3.27 8.22 6.39
C GLN A 25 -4.19 7.13 5.79
N LYS A 26 -4.90 7.43 4.69
CA LYS A 26 -5.74 6.46 3.97
C LYS A 26 -4.99 5.56 2.99
N HIS A 27 -3.85 6.00 2.49
CA HIS A 27 -3.04 5.30 1.47
C HIS A 27 -1.80 4.62 2.06
N MET A 28 -1.49 4.76 3.35
CA MET A 28 -0.32 4.15 4.01
C MET A 28 -0.31 2.63 3.89
N MET A 29 -1.51 2.07 3.91
CA MET A 29 -1.78 0.65 3.81
C MET A 29 -1.95 0.21 2.34
N SER A 30 -1.86 1.12 1.38
CA SER A 30 -1.96 0.77 -0.03
C SER A 30 -0.80 -0.13 -0.45
N ILE A 31 -1.12 -1.20 -1.20
CA ILE A 31 -0.12 -2.10 -1.77
C ILE A 31 0.16 -1.66 -3.20
N VAL A 32 1.44 -1.46 -3.51
CA VAL A 32 1.89 -1.06 -4.85
C VAL A 32 2.33 -2.30 -5.63
N CYS A 33 1.74 -2.48 -6.81
CA CYS A 33 2.04 -3.56 -7.74
C CYS A 33 2.19 -3.02 -9.16
N ASP A 34 3.09 -3.64 -9.94
CA ASP A 34 3.34 -3.28 -11.36
C ASP A 34 2.25 -3.73 -12.32
N SER A 35 1.45 -4.73 -11.95
CA SER A 35 0.47 -5.33 -12.85
C SER A 35 -0.79 -5.77 -12.10
N GLU A 36 -1.94 -5.57 -12.74
CA GLU A 36 -3.25 -5.93 -12.20
C GLU A 36 -3.38 -7.43 -11.92
N GLU A 37 -2.74 -8.29 -12.73
CA GLU A 37 -2.70 -9.73 -12.50
C GLU A 37 -2.05 -10.09 -11.15
N THR A 38 -0.90 -9.47 -10.86
CA THR A 38 -0.19 -9.70 -9.58
C THR A 38 -0.98 -9.13 -8.41
N ALA A 39 -1.66 -8.00 -8.61
CA ALA A 39 -2.57 -7.43 -7.62
C ALA A 39 -3.74 -8.37 -7.29
N ARG A 40 -4.39 -8.97 -8.31
CA ARG A 40 -5.47 -9.93 -8.11
C ARG A 40 -5.00 -11.19 -7.40
N ASP A 41 -3.85 -11.73 -7.79
CA ASP A 41 -3.28 -12.92 -7.16
C ASP A 41 -2.96 -12.67 -5.68
N ALA A 42 -2.38 -11.50 -5.36
CA ALA A 42 -2.13 -11.08 -3.99
C ALA A 42 -3.44 -10.96 -3.17
N ILE A 43 -4.51 -10.38 -3.72
CA ILE A 43 -5.82 -10.33 -3.05
C ILE A 43 -6.36 -11.72 -2.80
N LEU A 44 -6.27 -12.62 -3.79
CA LEU A 44 -6.74 -14.01 -3.70
C LEU A 44 -5.95 -14.81 -2.66
N TYR A 45 -4.65 -14.60 -2.60
CA TYR A 45 -3.75 -15.16 -1.59
C TYR A 45 -4.14 -14.67 -0.19
N LEU A 46 -4.33 -13.36 -0.02
CA LEU A 46 -4.82 -12.73 1.20
C LEU A 46 -6.26 -13.18 1.55
N LYS A 47 -7.07 -13.59 0.57
CA LYS A 47 -8.44 -14.11 0.80
C LYS A 47 -8.48 -15.50 1.38
N ARG A 48 -7.49 -16.29 1.02
CA ARG A 48 -7.30 -17.63 1.56
C ARG A 48 -6.69 -17.58 2.96
N GLY A 49 -5.77 -16.64 3.22
CA GLY A 49 -5.22 -16.37 4.54
C GLY A 49 -6.13 -15.45 5.34
N ARG A 50 -7.06 -16.02 6.10
CA ARG A 50 -8.13 -15.37 6.88
C ARG A 50 -7.64 -14.40 7.99
N ASP A 51 -6.86 -13.38 7.67
CA ASP A 51 -6.38 -12.39 8.64
C ASP A 51 -6.49 -10.97 8.07
N SER A 52 -7.44 -10.21 8.62
CA SER A 52 -7.54 -8.74 8.53
C SER A 52 -7.58 -8.11 7.12
N TYR A 53 -8.77 -8.17 6.52
CA TYR A 53 -9.18 -7.23 5.48
C TYR A 53 -9.55 -5.88 6.09
N GLU A 54 -8.56 -5.03 6.37
CA GLU A 54 -8.84 -3.60 6.29
C GLU A 54 -8.81 -3.23 4.80
N SER A 55 -9.74 -2.39 4.35
CA SER A 55 -9.86 -1.94 2.96
C SER A 55 -8.58 -1.27 2.47
N HIS A 56 -7.62 -2.06 1.99
CA HIS A 56 -6.38 -1.56 1.41
C HIS A 56 -6.67 -1.28 -0.07
N GLU A 57 -6.66 -0.01 -0.46
CA GLU A 57 -6.68 0.38 -1.87
C GLU A 57 -5.42 -0.16 -2.54
N ILE A 58 -5.57 -0.95 -3.60
CA ILE A 58 -4.44 -1.39 -4.40
C ILE A 58 -4.22 -0.36 -5.50
N VAL A 59 -3.04 0.23 -5.49
CA VAL A 59 -2.62 1.16 -6.53
C VAL A 59 -1.79 0.37 -7.52
N VAL A 60 -2.35 0.16 -8.71
CA VAL A 60 -1.62 -0.38 -9.84
C VAL A 60 -0.77 0.75 -10.40
N GLY A 61 0.54 0.62 -10.28
CA GLY A 61 1.47 1.52 -10.94
C GLY A 61 1.64 1.05 -12.37
N ASP A 62 0.75 1.47 -13.26
CA ASP A 62 1.02 1.38 -14.70
C ASP A 62 2.24 2.26 -14.98
N GLY A 63 3.36 1.62 -15.33
CA GLY A 63 4.65 2.27 -15.57
C GLY A 63 4.61 3.37 -16.63
#